data_AF-A0A399SHG6-F1
#
_entry.id   AF-A0A399SHG6-F1
#
_cell.length_a   1.000
_cell.length_b   1.000
_cell.length_c   1.000
_cell.angle_alpha   90.00
_cell.angle_beta   90.00
_cell.angle_gamma   90.00
#
_symmetry.space_group_name_H-M   'P 1'
#
loop_
_entity.id
_entity.type
_entity.pdbx_description
1 polymer ?
#
loop_
_entity_poly.entity_id
_entity_poly.type
_entity_poly.pdbx_seq_one_letter_code
_entity_poly.pdbx_strand_id
1 'polypeptide(L)' 'MGRSQNTFMKKQREKKKQKKKEEKMQRKVERQENSTGGSLAEMIAYVDEFGNITDTPPEEQKETSPDEDQEKA' A
#
# COMPACT_ATOMS: atom_id res chain seq x y z
N MET A 1 -10.66 -52.79 -19.45
CA MET A 1 -11.38 -51.71 -18.73
C MET A 1 -10.66 -50.39 -18.97
N GLY A 2 -11.21 -49.51 -19.81
CA GLY A 2 -10.64 -48.18 -20.07
C GLY A 2 -10.83 -47.28 -18.84
N ARG A 3 -9.74 -46.72 -18.32
CA ARG A 3 -9.78 -45.80 -17.17
C ARG A 3 -10.68 -44.60 -17.52
N SER A 4 -11.64 -44.29 -16.65
CA SER A 4 -12.55 -43.15 -16.79
C SER A 4 -11.77 -41.83 -16.96
N GLN A 5 -11.71 -41.32 -18.20
CA GLN A 5 -11.15 -40.00 -18.53
C GLN A 5 -11.86 -38.87 -17.76
N ASN A 6 -13.10 -39.10 -17.36
CA ASN A 6 -13.91 -38.18 -16.59
C ASN A 6 -13.31 -37.87 -15.21
N THR A 7 -12.75 -38.87 -14.54
CA THR A 7 -12.16 -38.71 -13.20
C THR A 7 -10.87 -37.88 -13.25
N PHE A 8 -10.07 -38.06 -14.30
CA PHE A 8 -8.85 -37.27 -14.53
C PHE A 8 -9.17 -35.79 -14.75
N MET A 9 -10.17 -35.49 -15.58
CA MET A 9 -10.59 -34.11 -15.85
C MET A 9 -11.15 -33.41 -14.60
N LYS A 10 -11.89 -34.13 -13.76
CA LYS A 10 -12.38 -33.61 -12.47
C LYS A 10 -11.21 -33.25 -11.54
N LYS A 11 -10.24 -34.16 -11.38
CA LYS A 11 -9.04 -33.94 -10.55
C LYS A 11 -8.20 -32.76 -11.03
N GLN A 12 -8.03 -32.60 -12.35
CA GLN A 12 -7.30 -31.47 -12.93
C GLN A 12 -8.01 -30.12 -12.67
N ARG A 13 -9.34 -30.08 -12.81
CA ARG A 13 -10.13 -28.87 -12.52
C ARG A 13 -10.05 -28.47 -11.05
N GLU A 14 -10.13 -29.44 -10.16
CA GLU A 14 -10.03 -29.22 -8.72
C GLU A 14 -8.64 -28.71 -8.33
N LYS A 15 -7.57 -29.33 -8.85
CA LYS A 15 -6.19 -28.87 -8.65
C LYS A 15 -5.99 -27.42 -9.13
N LYS A 16 -6.56 -27.05 -10.29
CA LYS A 16 -6.50 -25.68 -10.80
C LYS A 16 -7.26 -24.69 -9.91
N LYS A 17 -8.39 -25.10 -9.31
CA LYS A 17 -9.14 -24.27 -8.35
C LYS A 17 -8.36 -24.09 -7.05
N GLN A 18 -7.74 -25.14 -6.53
CA GLN A 18 -6.92 -25.08 -5.31
C GLN A 18 -5.73 -24.13 -5.49
N LYS A 19 -4.94 -24.29 -6.56
CA LYS A 19 -3.83 -23.37 -6.89
C LYS A 19 -4.27 -21.91 -6.97
N LYS A 20 -5.37 -21.63 -7.66
CA LYS A 20 -5.92 -20.26 -7.75
C LYS A 20 -6.36 -19.69 -6.39
N LYS A 21 -6.83 -20.53 -5.47
CA LYS A 21 -7.18 -20.10 -4.12
C LYS A 21 -5.92 -19.79 -3.31
N GLU A 22 -4.91 -20.66 -3.38
CA GLU A 22 -3.62 -20.46 -2.73
C GLU A 22 -2.93 -19.18 -3.23
N GLU A 23 -2.83 -18.97 -4.54
CA GLU A 23 -2.28 -17.76 -5.15
C GLU A 23 -3.02 -16.49 -4.69
N LYS A 24 -4.36 -16.54 -4.61
CA LYS A 24 -5.16 -15.41 -4.12
C LYS A 24 -4.93 -15.13 -2.64
N MET A 25 -4.78 -16.18 -1.83
CA MET A 25 -4.50 -16.05 -0.41
C MET A 25 -3.10 -15.47 -0.18
N GLN A 26 -2.09 -15.97 -0.90
CA GLN A 26 -0.73 -15.43 -0.86
C GLN A 26 -0.72 -13.95 -1.25
N ARG A 27 -1.34 -13.58 -2.38
CA ARG A 27 -1.45 -12.18 -2.80
C ARG A 27 -2.18 -11.31 -1.76
N LYS A 28 -3.15 -11.87 -1.03
CA LYS A 28 -3.84 -11.15 0.05
C LYS A 28 -2.92 -10.93 1.25
N VAL A 29 -2.16 -11.94 1.64
CA VAL A 29 -1.17 -11.86 2.73
C VAL A 29 -0.07 -10.88 2.36
N GLU A 30 0.52 -10.98 1.17
CA GLU A 30 1.53 -10.04 0.69
C GLU A 30 1.01 -8.59 0.69
N ARG A 31 -0.23 -8.35 0.28
CA ARG A 31 -0.85 -7.03 0.37
C ARG A 31 -1.05 -6.55 1.80
N GLN A 32 -1.34 -7.46 2.72
CA GLN A 32 -1.53 -7.13 4.12
C GLN A 32 -0.19 -6.89 4.83
N GLU A 33 0.85 -7.64 4.49
CA GLU A 33 2.22 -7.47 5.02
C GLU A 33 2.90 -6.21 4.46
N ASN A 34 2.71 -5.92 3.17
CA ASN A 34 3.26 -4.71 2.54
C ASN A 34 2.35 -3.49 2.66
N SER A 35 1.15 -3.65 3.24
CA SER A 35 0.31 -2.53 3.65
C SER A 35 0.95 -1.94 4.90
N THR A 36 1.88 -0.99 4.71
CA THR A 36 2.16 0.04 5.72
C THR A 36 0.79 0.59 6.15
N GLY A 37 0.48 0.43 7.43
CA GLY A 37 -0.85 0.39 8.01
C GLY A 37 -1.80 1.43 7.43
N GLY A 38 -3.08 1.04 7.29
CA GLY A 38 -4.16 1.94 6.85
C GLY A 38 -4.50 3.07 7.83
N SER A 39 -3.54 3.47 8.67
CA SER A 39 -3.63 4.67 9.49
C SER A 39 -3.48 5.89 8.57
N LEU A 40 -4.31 6.91 8.80
CA LEU A 40 -4.33 8.12 7.96
C LEU A 40 -2.95 8.80 7.89
N ALA A 41 -2.15 8.68 8.95
CA ALA A 41 -0.83 9.27 9.06
C ALA A 41 0.19 8.65 8.08
N GLU A 42 0.12 7.33 7.85
CA GLU A 42 1.04 6.62 6.94
C GLU A 42 0.69 6.82 5.46
N MET A 43 -0.49 7.39 5.15
CA MET A 43 -0.89 7.77 3.79
C MET A 43 -0.48 9.21 3.44
N ILE A 44 -0.03 10.00 4.42
CA ILE A 44 0.42 11.38 4.18
C ILE A 44 1.88 11.33 3.72
N ALA A 45 2.08 11.61 2.43
CA ALA A 45 3.39 11.81 1.85
C ALA A 45 3.76 13.30 1.90
N TYR A 46 4.93 13.63 2.45
CA TYR A 46 5.47 14.99 2.38
C TYR A 46 6.21 15.18 1.06
N VAL A 47 6.24 16.42 0.57
CA VAL A 47 6.87 16.77 -0.71
C VAL A 47 7.93 17.82 -0.45
N ASP A 48 9.15 17.59 -0.93
CA ASP A 48 10.26 18.55 -0.84
C ASP A 48 10.16 19.68 -1.89
N GLU A 49 11.04 20.68 -1.79
CA GLU A 49 11.11 21.83 -2.71
C GLU A 49 11.36 21.44 -4.19
N PHE A 50 11.83 20.22 -4.43
CA PHE A 50 12.11 19.67 -5.75
C PHE A 50 11.00 18.73 -6.25
N GLY A 51 9.92 18.57 -5.49
CA GLY A 51 8.78 17.75 -5.84
C GLY A 51 8.96 16.25 -5.55
N ASN A 52 9.99 15.84 -4.80
CA ASN A 52 10.19 14.45 -4.41
C ASN A 52 9.41 14.13 -3.12
N ILE A 53 8.91 12.91 -3.04
CA ILE A 53 8.19 12.41 -1.85
C ILE A 53 9.20 12.05 -0.77
N THR A 54 9.02 12.62 0.43
CA THR A 54 9.84 12.36 1.61
C THR A 54 9.00 11.84 2.77
N ASP A 55 9.60 10.96 3.58
CA ASP A 55 8.97 10.32 4.75
C ASP A 55 9.18 11.16 6.03
N THR A 56 9.97 12.22 5.92
CA THR A 56 10.26 13.16 7.01
C THR A 56 9.27 14.32 6.94
N PRO A 57 8.52 14.61 8.02
CA PRO A 57 7.69 15.81 8.07
C PRO A 57 8.56 17.04 7.86
N PRO A 58 8.09 18.06 7.10
CA PRO A 58 8.81 19.31 6.94
C PRO A 58 9.04 19.93 8.31
N GLU A 59 10.28 20.35 8.59
CA GLU A 59 10.55 21.09 9.82
C GLU A 59 9.65 22.33 9.87
N GLU A 60 8.99 22.54 11.01
CA GLU A 60 8.18 23.73 11.28
C GLU A 60 9.10 24.96 11.21
N GLN A 61 9.27 25.51 10.02
CA GLN A 61 9.84 26.84 9.87
C GLN A 61 8.85 27.78 10.54
N LYS A 62 9.19 28.22 11.75
CA LYS A 62 8.46 29.27 12.47
C LYS A 62 8.20 30.40 11.51
N GLU A 63 6.93 30.56 11.11
CA GLU A 63 6.51 31.72 10.35
C GLU A 63 6.78 32.94 11.22
N THR A 64 7.82 33.70 10.88
CA THR A 64 7.96 35.07 11.34
C THR A 64 6.86 35.87 10.67
N SER A 65 5.71 36.00 11.35
CA SER A 65 4.64 36.90 11.00
C SER A 65 5.19 38.33 10.83
N PRO A 66 5.11 38.94 9.64
CA PRO A 66 5.73 40.24 9.36
C PRO A 66 4.85 41.43 9.76
N ASP A 67 4.36 41.47 11.00
CA ASP A 67 3.41 42.49 11.46
C ASP A 67 3.73 43.06 12.87
N GLU A 68 4.96 43.47 13.17
CA GLU A 68 5.24 44.24 14.41
C GLU A 68 6.27 45.40 14.27
N ASP A 69 6.53 45.92 13.06
CA ASP A 69 7.44 47.08 12.86
C ASP A 69 6.73 48.35 12.34
N GLN A 70 5.50 48.60 12.79
CA GLN A 70 4.81 49.89 12.61
C GLN A 70 4.26 50.44 13.92
N GLU A 71 5.10 50.71 14.92
CA GLU A 71 4.78 51.72 15.95
C GLU A 71 6.04 52.14 16.71
N LYS A 72 6.84 53.01 16.09
CA LYS A 72 7.72 53.95 16.80
C LYS A 72 8.02 55.13 15.87
N ALA A 73 7.03 56.00 15.77
CA ALA A 73 7.22 57.40 15.38
C ALA A 73 7.38 58.24 16.66
#